data_AF-A0A3M1RTF4-F1
#
_entry.id   AF-A0A3M1RTF4-F1
#
_cell.length_a   1.000
_cell.length_b   1.000
_cell.length_c   1.000
_cell.angle_alpha   90.00
_cell.angle_beta   90.00
_cell.angle_gamma   90.00
#
_symmetry.space_group_name_H-M   'P 1'
#
loop_
_entity.id
_entity.type
_entity.pdbx_description
1 polymer ?
#
loop_
_entity_poly.entity_id
_entity_poly.type
_entity_poly.pdbx_seq_one_letter_code
_entity_poly.pdbx_strand_id
1 'polypeptide(L)'
;RIPPSLVQLVLRIAVALPFWKSGLTKWDGLFQLSPGAVYLFSSEFKLHLLGHEYAYPLPELVAFLSGLGETALPILLVLGFGTRFAALGLLLMTGVIQLTVPDAWANFHLPWAAMLLAVLSYGPGRISLDALMARR
;
A
#
# COMPACT_ATOMS: atom_id res chain seq x y z
N ARG A 1 29.87 2.90 6.23
CA ARG A 1 28.60 3.67 6.19
C ARG A 1 27.67 2.97 5.20
N ILE A 2 26.38 2.83 5.50
CA ILE A 2 25.42 2.16 4.59
C ILE A 2 25.15 3.10 3.40
N PRO A 3 25.19 2.62 2.13
CA PRO A 3 24.87 3.45 0.98
C PRO A 3 23.41 3.95 1.01
N PRO A 4 23.12 5.24 0.76
CA PRO A 4 21.75 5.77 0.79
C PRO A 4 20.78 5.06 -0.16
N SER A 5 21.26 4.65 -1.33
CA SER A 5 20.46 3.91 -2.32
C SER A 5 20.06 2.52 -1.85
N LEU A 6 20.86 1.89 -0.98
CA LEU A 6 20.51 0.61 -0.37
C LEU A 6 19.40 0.81 0.67
N VAL A 7 19.50 1.87 1.50
CA VAL A 7 18.45 2.23 2.46
C VAL A 7 17.12 2.48 1.75
N GLN A 8 17.12 3.25 0.66
CA GLN A 8 15.91 3.52 -0.13
C GLN A 8 15.31 2.26 -0.76
N LEU A 9 16.13 1.31 -1.20
CA LEU A 9 15.63 0.02 -1.70
C LEU A 9 14.98 -0.79 -0.57
N VAL A 10 15.64 -0.88 0.60
CA VAL A 10 15.12 -1.61 1.75
C VAL A 10 13.80 -1.02 2.24
N LEU A 11 13.67 0.31 2.31
CA LEU A 11 12.42 0.96 2.68
C LEU A 11 11.28 0.59 1.73
N ARG A 12 11.54 0.61 0.41
CA ARG A 12 10.54 0.26 -0.61
C ARG A 12 10.10 -1.19 -0.50
N ILE A 13 11.04 -2.13 -0.31
CA ILE A 13 10.73 -3.55 -0.11
C ILE A 13 9.95 -3.76 1.19
N ALA A 14 10.44 -3.21 2.30
CA ALA A 14 9.86 -3.42 3.62
C ALA A 14 8.39 -2.99 3.68
N VAL A 15 8.07 -1.80 3.16
CA VAL A 15 6.69 -1.33 3.14
C VAL A 15 5.83 -1.99 2.07
N ALA A 16 6.41 -2.46 0.96
CA ALA A 16 5.64 -3.14 -0.10
C ALA A 16 5.10 -4.51 0.34
N LEU A 17 5.84 -5.25 1.17
CA LEU A 17 5.51 -6.62 1.56
C LEU A 17 4.12 -6.82 2.20
N PRO A 18 3.70 -6.05 3.23
CA PRO A 18 2.37 -6.25 3.83
C PRO A 18 1.25 -5.98 2.83
N PHE A 19 1.36 -4.92 2.01
CA PHE A 19 0.38 -4.61 0.97
C PHE A 19 0.31 -5.72 -0.07
N TRP A 20 1.46 -6.15 -0.60
CA TRP A 20 1.50 -7.22 -1.61
C TRP A 20 0.88 -8.52 -1.11
N LYS A 21 1.21 -8.94 0.12
CA LYS A 21 0.61 -10.14 0.73
C LYS A 21 -0.91 -10.00 0.89
N SER A 22 -1.38 -8.84 1.34
CA SER A 22 -2.80 -8.53 1.49
C SER A 22 -3.53 -8.42 0.15
N GLY A 23 -2.87 -7.94 -0.91
CA GLY A 23 -3.41 -7.87 -2.26
C GLY A 23 -3.60 -9.26 -2.88
N LEU A 24 -2.63 -10.15 -2.69
CA LEU A 24 -2.71 -11.52 -3.22
C LEU A 24 -3.88 -12.34 -2.68
N THR A 25 -4.40 -12.05 -1.49
CA THR A 25 -5.58 -12.75 -0.93
C THR A 25 -6.90 -12.25 -1.49
N LYS A 26 -6.90 -11.13 -2.24
CA LYS A 26 -8.12 -10.50 -2.76
C LYS A 26 -8.56 -11.02 -4.12
N TRP A 27 -7.76 -11.87 -4.75
CA TRP A 27 -7.99 -12.35 -6.11
C TRP A 27 -8.22 -13.85 -6.14
N ASP A 28 -9.20 -14.29 -6.93
CA ASP A 28 -9.46 -15.71 -7.26
C ASP A 28 -9.33 -15.99 -8.77
N GLY A 29 -8.86 -14.98 -9.51
CA GLY A 29 -8.70 -15.00 -10.96
C GLY A 29 -8.26 -13.62 -11.46
N LEU A 30 -8.12 -13.47 -12.79
CA LEU A 30 -7.76 -12.18 -13.37
C LEU A 30 -8.92 -11.19 -13.22
N PHE A 31 -8.72 -10.15 -12.40
CA PHE A 31 -9.73 -9.14 -12.07
C PHE A 31 -11.01 -9.72 -11.43
N GLN A 32 -10.91 -10.88 -10.77
CA GLN A 32 -12.03 -11.50 -10.06
C GLN A 32 -11.73 -11.50 -8.57
N LEU A 33 -12.59 -10.82 -7.79
CA LEU A 33 -12.47 -10.77 -6.35
C LEU A 33 -12.70 -12.14 -5.73
N SER A 34 -11.90 -12.48 -4.72
CA SER A 34 -12.12 -13.67 -3.93
C SER A 34 -13.40 -13.53 -3.08
N PRO A 35 -14.13 -14.63 -2.81
CA PRO A 35 -15.28 -14.60 -1.90
C PRO A 35 -14.92 -14.03 -0.53
N GLY A 36 -13.69 -14.29 -0.05
CA GLY A 36 -13.17 -13.74 1.20
C GLY A 36 -13.02 -12.22 1.16
N ALA A 37 -12.54 -11.64 0.05
CA ALA A 37 -12.46 -10.19 -0.08
C ALA A 37 -13.84 -9.53 -0.11
N VAL A 38 -14.78 -10.11 -0.86
CA VAL A 38 -16.17 -9.62 -0.90
C VAL A 38 -16.77 -9.64 0.51
N TYR A 39 -16.66 -10.78 1.21
CA TYR A 39 -17.15 -10.93 2.58
C TYR A 39 -16.53 -9.93 3.56
N LEU A 40 -15.21 -9.75 3.51
CA LEU A 40 -14.51 -8.82 4.38
C LEU A 40 -15.04 -7.39 4.19
N PHE A 41 -15.14 -6.89 2.96
CA PHE A 41 -15.60 -5.52 2.73
C PHE A 41 -17.10 -5.33 2.92
N SER A 42 -17.92 -6.36 2.72
CA SER A 42 -19.38 -6.27 2.89
C SER A 42 -19.83 -6.40 4.34
N SER A 43 -19.11 -7.18 5.14
CA SER A 43 -19.62 -7.68 6.43
C SER A 43 -18.71 -7.39 7.61
N GLU A 44 -17.38 -7.44 7.43
CA GLU A 44 -16.42 -7.34 8.54
C GLU A 44 -15.79 -5.95 8.66
N PHE A 45 -15.30 -5.42 7.54
CA PHE A 45 -14.61 -4.13 7.50
C PHE A 45 -15.60 -2.98 7.57
N LYS A 46 -15.31 -2.08 8.51
CA LYS A 46 -16.05 -0.84 8.71
C LYS A 46 -15.09 0.32 8.81
N LEU A 47 -15.54 1.49 8.37
CA LEU A 47 -14.84 2.75 8.54
C LEU A 47 -15.13 3.31 9.93
N HIS A 48 -14.09 3.56 10.70
CA HIS A 48 -14.15 4.18 12.01
C HIS A 48 -13.89 5.67 11.86
N LEU A 49 -14.94 6.47 12.00
CA LEU A 49 -14.91 7.92 11.87
C LEU A 49 -15.53 8.56 13.10
N LEU A 50 -14.77 9.39 13.80
CA LEU A 50 -15.23 10.17 14.97
C LEU A 50 -15.89 9.30 16.07
N GLY A 51 -15.40 8.08 16.27
CA GLY A 51 -15.93 7.15 17.27
C GLY A 51 -17.14 6.33 16.80
N HIS A 52 -17.55 6.46 15.54
CA HIS A 52 -18.64 5.68 14.95
C HIS A 52 -18.13 4.74 13.86
N GLU A 53 -18.82 3.61 13.69
CA GLU A 53 -18.56 2.62 12.65
C GLU A 53 -19.54 2.79 11.48
N TYR A 54 -19.02 2.82 10.26
CA TYR A 54 -19.79 2.91 9.03
C TYR A 54 -19.45 1.76 8.10
N ALA A 55 -20.46 1.11 7.52
CA ALA A 55 -20.23 0.17 6.43
C ALA A 55 -19.62 0.90 5.21
N TYR A 56 -18.85 0.18 4.41
CA TYR A 56 -18.39 0.71 3.13
C TYR A 56 -19.60 0.96 2.21
N PRO A 57 -19.72 2.15 1.58
CA PRO A 57 -20.89 2.48 0.77
C PRO A 57 -20.98 1.65 -0.52
N LEU A 58 -19.84 1.23 -1.07
CA LEU A 58 -19.73 0.39 -2.27
C LEU A 58 -18.68 -0.71 -2.00
N PRO A 59 -19.00 -1.72 -1.17
CA PRO A 59 -18.01 -2.63 -0.61
C PRO A 59 -17.25 -3.42 -1.68
N GLU A 60 -17.93 -3.91 -2.71
CA GLU A 60 -17.26 -4.64 -3.82
C GLU A 60 -16.33 -3.74 -4.63
N LEU A 61 -16.76 -2.50 -4.94
CA LEU A 61 -15.91 -1.56 -5.66
C LEU A 61 -14.66 -1.19 -4.83
N VAL A 62 -14.84 -0.94 -3.53
CA VAL A 62 -13.73 -0.62 -2.64
C VAL A 62 -12.80 -1.82 -2.47
N ALA A 63 -13.33 -3.04 -2.35
CA ALA A 63 -12.55 -4.27 -2.33
C ALA A 63 -11.71 -4.43 -3.60
N PHE A 64 -12.30 -4.15 -4.77
CA PHE A 64 -11.62 -4.22 -6.06
C PHE A 64 -10.51 -3.18 -6.18
N LEU A 65 -10.78 -1.92 -5.82
CA LEU A 65 -9.79 -0.85 -5.81
C LEU A 65 -8.66 -1.10 -4.80
N SER A 66 -9.00 -1.62 -3.62
CA SER A 66 -8.02 -2.06 -2.62
C SER A 66 -7.15 -3.19 -3.16
N GLY A 67 -7.75 -4.22 -3.77
CA GLY A 67 -7.03 -5.31 -4.43
C GLY A 67 -6.06 -4.80 -5.49
N LEU A 68 -6.50 -3.89 -6.35
CA LEU A 68 -5.66 -3.31 -7.41
C LEU A 68 -4.50 -2.51 -6.81
N GLY A 69 -4.79 -1.63 -5.85
CA GLY A 69 -3.78 -0.81 -5.19
C GLY A 69 -2.75 -1.64 -4.44
N GLU A 70 -3.20 -2.61 -3.65
CA GLU A 70 -2.36 -3.50 -2.84
C GLU A 70 -1.57 -4.52 -3.66
N THR A 71 -1.91 -4.69 -4.93
CA THR A 71 -1.17 -5.53 -5.87
C THR A 71 -0.23 -4.65 -6.71
N ALA A 72 -0.76 -3.73 -7.51
CA ALA A 72 0.05 -2.97 -8.46
C ALA A 72 1.05 -2.02 -7.79
N LEU A 73 0.64 -1.19 -6.82
CA LEU A 73 1.50 -0.17 -6.23
C LEU A 73 2.76 -0.73 -5.53
N PRO A 74 2.71 -1.81 -4.73
CA PRO A 74 3.93 -2.35 -4.13
C PRO A 74 4.90 -2.91 -5.18
N ILE A 75 4.42 -3.49 -6.30
CA ILE A 75 5.33 -3.89 -7.40
C ILE A 75 6.04 -2.66 -7.95
N LEU A 76 5.27 -1.62 -8.31
CA LEU A 76 5.82 -0.39 -8.87
C LEU A 76 6.85 0.25 -7.92
N LEU A 77 6.53 0.26 -6.62
CA LEU A 77 7.41 0.79 -5.58
C LEU A 77 8.74 0.01 -5.50
N VAL A 78 8.70 -1.33 -5.49
CA VAL A 78 9.90 -2.17 -5.41
C VAL A 78 10.78 -2.01 -6.65
N LEU A 79 10.18 -2.05 -7.84
CA LEU A 79 10.90 -1.78 -9.09
C LEU A 79 11.46 -0.35 -9.14
N GLY A 80 10.86 0.55 -8.37
CA GLY A 80 11.19 1.96 -8.37
C GLY A 80 10.78 2.61 -9.69
N PHE A 81 9.55 2.33 -10.13
CA PHE A 81 8.92 2.93 -11.31
C PHE A 81 7.78 3.85 -10.85
N GLY A 82 7.88 5.14 -11.17
CA GLY A 82 6.95 6.14 -10.65
C GLY A 82 6.96 6.18 -9.12
N THR A 83 8.13 6.06 -8.50
CA THR A 83 8.28 5.68 -7.08
C THR A 83 7.54 6.62 -6.12
N ARG A 84 7.58 7.93 -6.37
CA ARG A 84 6.85 8.91 -5.54
C ARG A 84 5.33 8.77 -5.68
N PHE A 85 4.85 8.45 -6.88
CA PHE A 85 3.43 8.20 -7.11
C PHE A 85 2.99 6.91 -6.42
N ALA A 86 3.76 5.82 -6.57
CA ALA A 86 3.48 4.57 -5.89
C ALA A 86 3.49 4.72 -4.35
N ALA A 87 4.47 5.47 -3.82
CA ALA A 87 4.56 5.75 -2.39
C ALA A 87 3.39 6.59 -1.87
N LEU A 88 2.96 7.62 -2.63
CA LEU A 88 1.78 8.42 -2.27
C LEU A 88 0.51 7.56 -2.28
N GLY A 89 0.32 6.73 -3.30
CA GLY A 89 -0.83 5.82 -3.37
C GLY A 89 -0.89 4.88 -2.18
N LEU A 90 0.24 4.27 -1.80
CA LEU A 90 0.33 3.41 -0.61
C LEU A 90 0.13 4.18 0.70
N LEU A 91 0.53 5.45 0.77
CA LEU A 91 0.30 6.29 1.94
C LEU A 91 -1.18 6.62 2.11
N LEU A 92 -1.88 6.93 1.02
CA LEU A 92 -3.34 7.10 1.03
C LEU A 92 -4.06 5.82 1.42
N MET A 93 -3.62 4.67 0.88
CA MET A 93 -4.14 3.35 1.28
C MET A 93 -3.89 3.09 2.77
N THR A 94 -2.71 3.44 3.30
CA THR A 94 -2.42 3.34 4.74
C THR A 94 -3.43 4.15 5.56
N GLY A 95 -3.82 5.34 5.08
CA GLY A 95 -4.89 6.14 5.69
C GLY A 95 -6.23 5.43 5.70
N VAL A 96 -6.65 4.84 4.58
CA VAL A 96 -7.91 4.06 4.50
C VAL A 96 -7.88 2.84 5.43
N ILE A 97 -6.76 2.12 5.46
CA ILE A 97 -6.59 0.95 6.34
C ILE A 97 -6.59 1.40 7.82
N GLN A 98 -5.99 2.55 8.16
CA GLN A 98 -6.06 3.12 9.51
C GLN A 98 -7.49 3.45 9.94
N LEU A 99 -8.33 3.94 9.02
CA LEU A 99 -9.75 4.13 9.29
C LEU A 99 -10.48 2.79 9.44
N THR A 100 -9.97 1.70 8.87
CA THR A 100 -10.58 0.37 8.96
C THR A 100 -10.15 -0.39 10.20
N VAL A 101 -8.88 -0.27 10.60
CA VAL A 101 -8.26 -1.00 11.72
C VAL A 101 -7.50 -0.01 12.61
N PRO A 102 -8.19 0.75 13.48
CA PRO A 102 -7.56 1.84 14.23
C PRO A 102 -6.46 1.39 15.18
N ASP A 103 -6.61 0.21 15.78
CA ASP A 103 -5.69 -0.36 16.77
C ASP A 103 -4.32 -0.75 16.20
N ALA A 104 -4.21 -0.81 14.86
CA ALA A 104 -2.97 -1.13 14.17
C ALA A 104 -2.02 0.08 14.01
N TRP A 105 -2.37 1.26 14.55
CA TRP A 105 -1.61 2.50 14.38
C TRP A 105 -0.12 2.36 14.74
N ALA A 106 0.20 2.11 16.01
CA ALA A 106 1.58 2.15 16.49
C ALA A 106 2.45 1.01 15.94
N ASN A 107 1.84 -0.16 15.76
CA ASN A 107 2.56 -1.39 15.41
C ASN A 107 2.74 -1.58 13.90
N PHE A 108 1.86 -1.00 13.09
CA PHE A 108 1.82 -1.25 11.65
C PHE A 108 1.74 0.04 10.82
N HIS A 109 0.66 0.81 10.96
CA HIS A 109 0.37 1.91 10.03
C HIS A 109 1.35 3.08 10.16
N LEU A 110 1.76 3.44 11.37
CA LEU A 110 2.75 4.48 11.60
C LEU A 110 4.13 4.10 11.03
N PRO A 111 4.68 2.89 11.28
CA PRO A 111 5.87 2.42 10.58
C PRO A 111 5.76 2.47 9.05
N TRP A 112 4.63 2.04 8.48
CA TRP A 112 4.42 2.10 7.02
C TRP A 112 4.42 3.54 6.51
N ALA A 113 3.65 4.42 7.15
CA ALA A 113 3.59 5.83 6.81
C ALA A 113 4.96 6.50 6.90
N ALA A 114 5.73 6.22 7.95
CA ALA A 114 7.09 6.76 8.12
C ALA A 114 8.02 6.32 6.97
N MET A 115 8.00 5.04 6.59
CA MET A 115 8.79 4.53 5.46
C MET A 115 8.36 5.17 4.13
N LEU A 116 7.05 5.31 3.89
CA LEU A 116 6.51 5.92 2.67
C LEU A 116 6.85 7.42 2.59
N LEU A 117 6.75 8.16 3.70
CA LEU A 117 7.18 9.55 3.78
C LEU A 117 8.69 9.71 3.54
N ALA A 118 9.50 8.78 4.04
CA ALA A 118 10.93 8.76 3.73
C ALA A 118 11.17 8.53 2.23
N VAL A 119 10.47 7.60 1.59
CA VAL A 119 10.57 7.37 0.15
C VAL A 119 10.09 8.59 -0.66
N LEU A 120 9.01 9.25 -0.25
CA LEU A 120 8.52 10.48 -0.89
C LEU A 120 9.57 11.60 -0.81
N SER A 121 10.16 11.80 0.37
CA SER A 121 11.12 12.86 0.65
C SER A 121 12.44 12.65 -0.08
N TYR A 122 13.04 11.47 0.07
CA TYR A 122 14.39 11.17 -0.44
C TYR A 122 14.38 10.57 -1.85
N GLY A 123 13.22 10.18 -2.36
CA GLY A 123 13.05 9.66 -3.72
C GLY A 123 13.47 8.20 -3.89
N PRO A 124 13.61 7.77 -5.16
CA PRO A 124 13.71 6.35 -5.52
C PRO A 124 15.09 5.71 -5.29
N GLY A 125 16.13 6.53 -5.21
CA GLY A 125 17.51 6.07 -5.15
C GLY A 125 18.07 5.56 -6.47
N ARG A 126 19.38 5.30 -6.50
CA ARG A 126 20.11 4.88 -7.72
C ARG A 126 19.76 3.47 -8.21
N ILE A 127 19.16 2.64 -7.36
CA ILE A 127 18.72 1.27 -7.67
C ILE A 127 17.21 1.31 -7.94
N SER A 128 16.82 1.94 -9.04
CA SER A 128 15.41 2.11 -9.44
C SER A 128 15.32 2.26 -10.95
N LEU A 129 14.16 1.88 -11.51
CA LEU A 129 13.87 2.13 -12.92
C LEU A 129 13.78 3.64 -13.21
N ASP A 130 13.27 4.44 -12.29
CA ASP A 130 13.25 5.91 -12.39
C ASP A 130 14.66 6.48 -12.60
N ALA A 131 15.65 6.03 -11.80
CA ALA A 131 17.03 6.48 -11.94
C ALA A 131 17.73 5.93 -13.18
N LEU A 132 17.31 4.76 -13.69
CA LEU A 132 17.82 4.23 -14.95
C LEU A 132 17.30 5.04 -16.14
N MET A 133 16.02 5.42 -16.13
CA MET A 133 15.40 6.23 -17.18
C MET A 133 15.94 7.65 -17.20
N ALA A 134 16.17 8.27 -16.04
CA ALA A 134 16.72 9.63 -15.95
C ALA A 134 18.20 9.74 -16.38
N ARG A 135 18.90 8.62 -16.59
CA ARG A 135 20.29 8.58 -17.07
C ARG A 135 20.41 8.34 -18.58
N ARG A 136 19.31 8.01 -19.24
CA ARG A 136 19.22 7.92 -20.70
C ARG A 136 18.77 9.27 -21.24
#